data_AF-A0A7C1RKF4-F1
#
_entry.id   AF-A0A7C1RKF4-F1
#
_cell.length_a   1.000
_cell.length_b   1.000
_cell.length_c   1.000
_cell.angle_alpha   90.00
_cell.angle_beta   90.00
_cell.angle_gamma   90.00
#
_symmetry.space_group_name_H-M   'P 1'
#
loop_
_entity.id
_entity.type
_entity.pdbx_description
1 polymer ?
#
loop_
_entity_poly.entity_id
_entity_poly.type
_entity_poly.pdbx_seq_one_letter_code
_entity_poly.pdbx_strand_id
1 'polypeptide(L)'
;QNTIRGMDNIREQIQETSKRIKRLGESSQEIGDIVSLINDIADQTNILSLNAAIQASMAGDAGRGFAVVADEVQRLAERSSAATKQIEALVKTIQSDTNEAVISMEHTTAEVVRGARLAQDAGIALEEIENVSMSLAELIQNISNAARQQSSSAAHISNTMNVIQEITSQTSSGTNATAKSIGNLAEMASELRSSVAGFTLPEEDMIDYTEEENSNVPVVG
;
A
#
# COMPACT_ATOMS: atom_id res chain seq x y z
N GLN A 1 -2.60 7.83 10.61
CA GLN A 1 -3.48 8.53 11.57
C GLN A 1 -3.07 9.98 11.86
N ASN A 2 -1.79 10.29 12.08
CA ASN A 2 -1.36 11.68 12.35
C ASN A 2 -1.67 12.67 11.21
N THR A 3 -1.55 12.24 9.95
CA THR A 3 -1.85 13.09 8.78
C THR A 3 -3.31 13.49 8.68
N ILE A 4 -4.24 12.56 8.94
CA ILE A 4 -5.70 12.81 8.88
C ILE A 4 -6.09 13.82 9.96
N ARG A 5 -5.63 13.61 11.20
CA ARG A 5 -5.82 14.56 12.30
C ARG A 5 -5.23 15.94 11.98
N GLY A 6 -4.06 15.97 11.33
CA GLY A 6 -3.46 17.21 10.84
C GLY A 6 -4.36 17.95 9.85
N MET A 7 -4.97 17.24 8.90
CA MET A 7 -5.91 17.83 7.93
C MET A 7 -7.19 18.34 8.60
N ASP A 8 -7.73 17.62 9.59
CA ASP A 8 -8.89 18.10 10.35
C ASP A 8 -8.58 19.40 11.13
N ASN A 9 -7.41 19.47 11.78
CA ASN A 9 -6.97 20.69 12.47
C ASN A 9 -6.80 21.87 11.50
N ILE A 10 -6.21 21.63 10.32
CA ILE A 10 -6.07 22.67 9.28
C ILE A 10 -7.45 23.15 8.83
N ARG A 11 -8.40 22.23 8.61
CA ARG A 11 -9.78 22.58 8.23
C ARG A 11 -10.44 23.48 9.27
N GLU A 12 -10.33 23.15 10.55
CA GLU A 12 -10.87 23.98 11.63
C GLU A 12 -10.24 25.37 11.66
N GLN A 13 -8.91 25.45 11.51
CA GLN A 13 -8.20 26.72 11.48
C GLN A 13 -8.62 27.60 10.30
N ILE A 14 -8.82 27.01 9.12
CA ILE A 14 -9.31 27.73 7.93
C ILE A 14 -10.72 28.27 8.18
N GLN A 15 -11.62 27.46 8.76
CA GLN A 15 -12.98 27.90 9.08
C GLN A 15 -12.99 29.05 10.10
N GLU A 16 -12.14 28.99 11.12
CA GLU A 16 -12.02 30.08 12.10
C GLU A 16 -11.50 31.36 11.44
N THR A 17 -10.50 31.24 10.57
CA THR A 17 -9.91 32.37 9.86
C THR A 17 -10.91 32.98 8.88
N SER A 18 -11.68 32.16 8.16
CA SER A 18 -12.76 32.61 7.27
C SER A 18 -13.82 33.42 8.03
N LYS A 19 -14.23 32.97 9.22
CA LYS A 19 -15.14 33.74 10.10
C LYS A 19 -14.55 35.09 10.52
N ARG A 20 -13.25 35.16 10.79
CA ARG A 20 -12.55 36.41 11.15
C ARG A 20 -12.51 37.37 9.97
N ILE A 21 -12.20 36.89 8.77
CA ILE A 21 -12.18 37.71 7.54
C ILE A 21 -13.57 38.19 7.18
N LYS A 22 -14.61 37.35 7.30
CA LYS A 22 -15.99 37.76 7.04
C LYS A 22 -16.42 38.92 7.94
N ARG A 23 -16.10 38.85 9.23
CA ARG A 23 -16.33 39.97 10.17
C ARG A 23 -15.55 41.23 9.78
N LEU A 24 -14.32 41.08 9.28
CA LEU A 24 -13.53 42.22 8.78
C LEU A 24 -14.20 42.86 7.55
N GLY A 25 -14.77 42.06 6.65
CA GLY A 25 -15.56 42.55 5.52
C GLY A 25 -16.81 43.31 5.97
N GLU A 26 -17.56 42.77 6.94
CA GLU A 26 -18.72 43.43 7.55
C GLU A 26 -18.33 44.76 8.21
N SER A 27 -17.27 44.81 9.03
CA SER A 27 -16.78 46.06 9.63
C SER A 27 -16.28 47.06 8.60
N SER A 28 -15.70 46.60 7.49
CA SER A 28 -15.26 47.48 6.39
C SER A 28 -16.44 48.08 5.65
N GLN A 29 -17.57 47.35 5.54
CA GLN A 29 -18.82 47.90 5.01
C GLN A 29 -19.38 49.01 5.92
N GLU A 30 -19.43 48.78 7.23
CA GLU A 30 -19.86 49.81 8.19
C GLU A 30 -18.98 51.08 8.11
N ILE A 31 -17.66 50.93 7.96
CA ILE A 31 -16.75 52.06 7.75
C ILE A 31 -17.07 52.78 6.43
N GLY A 32 -17.35 52.04 5.36
CA GLY A 32 -17.75 52.61 4.07
C GLY A 32 -19.00 53.48 4.17
N ASP A 33 -20.02 53.01 4.90
CA ASP A 33 -21.26 53.75 5.12
C ASP A 33 -21.02 55.04 5.92
N ILE A 34 -20.16 54.99 6.96
CA ILE A 34 -19.75 56.16 7.75
C ILE A 34 -18.98 57.16 6.88
N VAL A 35 -18.05 56.70 6.05
CA VAL A 35 -17.25 57.56 5.17
C VAL A 35 -18.13 58.27 4.13
N SER A 36 -19.15 57.58 3.59
CA SER A 36 -20.15 58.19 2.72
C SER A 36 -20.90 59.31 3.42
N LEU A 37 -21.37 59.08 4.66
CA LEU A 37 -22.05 60.09 5.46
C LEU A 37 -21.15 61.31 5.74
N ILE A 38 -19.86 61.10 6.02
CA ILE A 38 -18.91 62.21 6.24
C ILE A 38 -18.71 63.01 4.95
N ASN A 39 -18.64 62.34 3.79
CA ASN A 39 -18.56 63.05 2.51
C ASN A 39 -19.82 63.91 2.26
N ASP A 40 -21.01 63.37 2.55
CA ASP A 40 -22.26 64.13 2.42
C ASP A 40 -22.29 65.35 3.36
N ILE A 41 -21.79 65.22 4.59
CA ILE A 41 -21.65 66.34 5.54
C ILE A 41 -20.65 67.37 5.02
N ALA A 42 -19.52 66.93 4.45
CA ALA A 42 -18.53 67.83 3.87
C ALA A 42 -19.11 68.60 2.68
N ASP A 43 -19.84 67.94 1.78
CA ASP A 43 -20.52 68.56 0.65
C ASP A 43 -21.60 69.56 1.11
N GLN A 44 -22.38 69.23 2.13
CA GLN A 44 -23.36 70.15 2.71
C GLN A 44 -22.68 71.36 3.38
N THR A 45 -21.57 71.14 4.09
CA THR A 45 -20.77 72.20 4.73
C THR A 45 -20.20 73.15 3.68
N ASN A 46 -19.74 72.62 2.54
CA ASN A 46 -19.25 73.39 1.41
C ASN A 46 -20.33 74.30 0.80
N ILE A 47 -21.56 73.78 0.66
CA ILE A 47 -22.71 74.57 0.20
C ILE A 47 -23.09 75.66 1.22
N LEU A 48 -23.07 75.34 2.52
CA LEU A 48 -23.37 76.29 3.58
C LEU A 48 -22.32 77.42 3.65
N SER A 49 -21.03 77.11 3.53
CA SER A 49 -19.97 78.11 3.50
C SER A 49 -20.06 79.02 2.28
N LEU A 50 -20.38 78.47 1.10
CA LEU A 50 -20.59 79.27 -0.10
C LEU A 50 -21.75 80.26 0.07
N ASN A 51 -22.88 79.79 0.62
CA ASN A 51 -24.01 80.67 0.91
C ASN A 51 -23.64 81.77 1.93
N ALA A 52 -22.85 81.44 2.96
CA ALA A 52 -22.35 82.40 3.93
C ALA A 52 -21.41 83.43 3.29
N ALA A 53 -20.53 83.02 2.38
CA ALA A 53 -19.63 83.91 1.64
C ALA A 53 -20.42 84.89 0.75
N ILE A 54 -21.48 84.42 0.06
CA ILE A 54 -22.38 85.26 -0.73
C ILE A 54 -23.07 86.30 0.16
N GLN A 55 -23.65 85.89 1.29
CA GLN A 55 -24.32 86.79 2.24
C GLN A 55 -23.35 87.82 2.84
N ALA A 56 -22.12 87.39 3.17
CA ALA A 56 -21.07 88.27 3.66
C ALA A 56 -20.65 89.31 2.61
N SER A 57 -20.60 88.93 1.33
CA SER A 57 -20.34 89.86 0.22
C SER A 57 -21.45 90.90 0.07
N MET A 58 -22.72 90.50 0.22
CA MET A 58 -23.87 91.42 0.17
C MET A 58 -23.90 92.43 1.33
N ALA A 59 -23.33 92.09 2.49
CA ALA A 59 -23.22 92.99 3.64
C ALA A 59 -22.09 94.04 3.52
N GLY A 60 -21.28 94.01 2.45
CA GLY A 60 -20.22 94.96 2.18
C GLY A 60 -19.13 94.97 3.26
N ASP A 61 -18.73 96.17 3.73
CA ASP A 61 -17.63 96.31 4.70
C ASP A 61 -17.94 95.68 6.07
N ALA A 62 -19.22 95.58 6.46
CA ALA A 62 -19.62 94.91 7.69
C ALA A 62 -19.48 93.38 7.62
N GLY A 63 -19.43 92.81 6.41
CA GLY A 63 -19.35 91.36 6.16
C GLY A 63 -17.93 90.81 5.98
N ARG A 64 -16.89 91.65 5.88
CA ARG A 64 -15.50 91.19 5.59
C ARG A 64 -14.99 90.10 6.52
N GLY A 65 -15.24 90.23 7.83
CA GLY A 65 -14.81 89.23 8.81
C GLY A 65 -15.52 87.88 8.61
N PHE A 66 -16.82 87.92 8.26
CA PHE A 66 -17.61 86.72 7.98
C PHE A 66 -17.22 86.06 6.64
N ALA A 67 -16.84 86.85 5.63
CA ALA A 67 -16.37 86.33 4.34
C ALA A 67 -15.10 85.49 4.49
N VAL A 68 -14.13 85.95 5.29
CA VAL A 68 -12.88 85.21 5.54
C VAL A 68 -13.14 83.88 6.26
N VAL A 69 -14.07 83.86 7.23
CA VAL A 69 -14.45 82.64 7.93
C VAL A 69 -15.16 81.67 6.98
N ALA A 70 -16.05 82.17 6.12
CA ALA A 70 -16.75 81.35 5.14
C ALA A 70 -15.79 80.69 4.15
N ASP A 71 -14.80 81.41 3.63
CA ASP A 71 -13.77 80.85 2.74
C ASP A 71 -12.93 79.76 3.43
N GLU A 72 -12.56 79.94 4.71
CA GLU A 72 -11.78 78.92 5.44
C GLU A 72 -12.62 77.67 5.75
N VAL A 73 -13.91 77.83 6.04
CA VAL A 73 -14.84 76.70 6.20
C VAL A 73 -15.02 75.95 4.88
N GLN A 74 -15.13 76.66 3.75
CA GLN A 74 -15.20 76.06 2.42
C GLN A 74 -13.95 75.22 2.13
N ARG A 75 -12.78 75.80 2.36
CA ARG A 75 -11.49 75.12 2.17
C ARG A 75 -11.35 73.88 3.06
N LEU A 76 -11.86 73.93 4.29
CA LEU A 76 -11.87 72.79 5.20
C LEU A 76 -12.82 71.68 4.72
N ALA A 77 -14.00 72.06 4.22
CA ALA A 77 -14.98 71.13 3.66
C ALA A 77 -14.42 70.41 2.42
N GLU A 78 -13.80 71.14 1.48
CA GLU A 78 -13.15 70.55 0.30
C GLU A 78 -12.03 69.57 0.69
N ARG A 79 -11.20 69.92 1.68
CA ARG A 79 -10.16 69.03 2.21
C ARG A 79 -10.75 67.78 2.87
N SER A 80 -11.87 67.91 3.58
CA SER A 80 -12.57 66.80 4.21
C SER A 80 -13.18 65.85 3.16
N SER A 81 -13.80 66.37 2.10
CA SER A 81 -14.30 65.57 0.97
C SER A 81 -13.16 64.85 0.24
N ALA A 82 -12.02 65.53 0.02
CA ALA A 82 -10.86 64.89 -0.60
C ALA A 82 -10.30 63.74 0.25
N ALA A 83 -10.21 63.92 1.58
CA ALA A 83 -9.75 62.88 2.50
C ALA A 83 -10.73 61.70 2.58
N THR A 84 -12.04 61.95 2.65
CA THR A 84 -13.05 60.88 2.67
C THR A 84 -13.04 60.05 1.40
N LYS A 85 -12.86 60.65 0.21
CA LYS A 85 -12.69 59.90 -1.04
C LYS A 85 -11.45 59.00 -1.04
N GLN A 86 -10.35 59.42 -0.45
CA GLN A 86 -9.16 58.58 -0.28
C GLN A 86 -9.44 57.40 0.66
N ILE A 87 -10.17 57.63 1.75
CA ILE A 87 -10.57 56.56 2.68
C ILE A 87 -11.55 55.59 1.99
N GLU A 88 -12.52 56.09 1.22
CA GLU A 88 -13.47 55.26 0.48
C GLU A 88 -12.74 54.31 -0.49
N ALA A 89 -11.73 54.81 -1.20
CA ALA A 89 -10.90 53.98 -2.07
C ALA A 89 -10.16 52.87 -1.29
N LEU A 90 -9.59 53.20 -0.12
CA LEU A 90 -8.95 52.21 0.75
C LEU A 90 -9.93 51.17 1.27
N VAL A 91 -11.12 51.59 1.70
CA VAL A 91 -12.18 50.68 2.18
C VAL A 91 -12.63 49.74 1.07
N LYS A 92 -12.82 50.22 -0.15
CA LYS A 92 -13.14 49.37 -1.31
C LYS A 92 -12.06 48.33 -1.58
N THR A 93 -10.78 48.71 -1.49
CA THR A 93 -9.68 47.75 -1.62
C THR A 93 -9.75 46.68 -0.52
N ILE A 94 -9.94 47.07 0.74
CA ILE A 94 -10.07 46.12 1.86
C ILE A 94 -11.27 45.18 1.65
N GLN A 95 -12.41 45.69 1.18
CA GLN A 95 -13.58 44.87 0.85
C GLN A 95 -13.28 43.85 -0.25
N SER A 96 -12.57 44.28 -1.31
CA SER A 96 -12.14 43.37 -2.39
C SER A 96 -11.19 42.29 -1.87
N ASP A 97 -10.15 42.68 -1.14
CA ASP A 97 -9.14 41.76 -0.61
C ASP A 97 -9.73 40.76 0.39
N THR A 98 -10.66 41.21 1.24
CA THR A 98 -11.36 40.33 2.19
C THR A 98 -12.25 39.33 1.47
N ASN A 99 -12.96 39.74 0.42
CA ASN A 99 -13.76 38.83 -0.40
C ASN A 99 -12.90 37.80 -1.15
N GLU A 100 -11.78 38.23 -1.74
CA GLU A 100 -10.83 37.33 -2.39
C GLU A 100 -10.24 36.32 -1.39
N ALA A 101 -9.89 36.77 -0.19
CA ALA A 101 -9.39 35.89 0.87
C ALA A 101 -10.44 34.85 1.30
N VAL A 102 -11.73 35.19 1.36
CA VAL A 102 -12.81 34.23 1.64
C VAL A 102 -12.88 33.17 0.54
N ILE A 103 -12.87 33.56 -0.74
CA ILE A 103 -12.90 32.63 -1.88
C ILE A 103 -11.68 31.69 -1.84
N SER A 104 -10.49 32.23 -1.56
CA SER A 104 -9.26 31.45 -1.41
C SER A 104 -9.35 30.44 -0.26
N MET A 105 -9.98 30.81 0.86
CA MET A 105 -10.22 29.91 1.99
C MET A 105 -11.21 28.78 1.66
N GLU A 106 -12.26 29.06 0.88
CA GLU A 106 -13.19 28.04 0.41
C GLU A 106 -12.49 27.03 -0.50
N HIS A 107 -11.68 27.51 -1.44
CA HIS A 107 -10.87 26.64 -2.31
C HIS A 107 -9.88 25.79 -1.49
N THR A 108 -9.18 26.41 -0.54
CA THR A 108 -8.24 25.70 0.34
C THR A 108 -8.95 24.66 1.19
N THR A 109 -10.17 24.93 1.65
CA THR A 109 -10.99 23.95 2.39
C THR A 109 -11.30 22.73 1.53
N ALA A 110 -11.67 22.91 0.26
CA ALA A 110 -11.92 21.81 -0.66
C ALA A 110 -10.65 20.96 -0.89
N GLU A 111 -9.50 21.60 -1.05
CA GLU A 111 -8.21 20.92 -1.21
C GLU A 111 -7.79 20.13 0.03
N VAL A 112 -8.03 20.67 1.23
CA VAL A 112 -7.78 19.94 2.50
C VAL A 112 -8.68 18.71 2.61
N VAL A 113 -9.96 18.81 2.24
CA VAL A 113 -10.87 17.65 2.22
C VAL A 113 -10.40 16.58 1.23
N ARG A 114 -9.97 17.00 0.03
CA ARG A 114 -9.39 16.10 -0.97
C ARG A 114 -8.11 15.43 -0.45
N GLY A 115 -7.22 16.19 0.19
CA GLY A 115 -6.00 15.70 0.81
C GLY A 115 -6.27 14.70 1.94
N ALA A 116 -7.29 14.95 2.77
CA ALA A 116 -7.70 14.04 3.83
C ALA A 116 -8.18 12.69 3.27
N ARG A 117 -8.96 12.69 2.17
CA ARG A 117 -9.39 11.45 1.50
C ARG A 117 -8.20 10.68 0.93
N LEU A 118 -7.29 11.34 0.23
CA LEU A 118 -6.09 10.69 -0.30
C LEU A 118 -5.22 10.06 0.81
N ALA A 119 -5.10 10.75 1.96
CA ALA A 119 -4.39 10.21 3.12
C ALA A 119 -5.10 9.01 3.75
N GLN A 120 -6.44 9.00 3.74
CA GLN A 120 -7.25 7.86 4.18
C GLN A 120 -7.02 6.65 3.26
N ASP A 121 -7.12 6.84 1.95
CA ASP A 121 -6.94 5.78 0.96
C ASP A 121 -5.54 5.17 1.03
N ALA A 122 -4.52 6.01 1.19
CA ALA A 122 -3.15 5.55 1.43
C ALA A 122 -3.01 4.75 2.73
N GLY A 123 -3.75 5.13 3.78
CA GLY A 123 -3.81 4.40 5.04
C GLY A 123 -4.36 2.98 4.87
N ILE A 124 -5.45 2.84 4.11
CA ILE A 124 -6.07 1.53 3.81
C ILE A 124 -5.11 0.65 3.00
N ALA A 125 -4.47 1.21 1.97
CA ALA A 125 -3.50 0.47 1.16
C ALA A 125 -2.30 -0.03 1.99
N LEU A 126 -1.82 0.77 2.95
CA LEU A 126 -0.74 0.36 3.85
C LEU A 126 -1.18 -0.75 4.82
N GLU A 127 -2.42 -0.71 5.31
CA GLU A 127 -2.99 -1.77 6.15
C GLU A 127 -3.13 -3.09 5.36
N GLU A 128 -3.50 -3.03 4.09
CA GLU A 128 -3.51 -4.19 3.21
C GLU A 128 -2.11 -4.78 3.01
N ILE A 129 -1.09 -3.93 2.79
CA ILE A 129 0.31 -4.34 2.69
C ILE A 129 0.79 -4.99 3.99
N GLU A 130 0.44 -4.45 5.15
CA GLU A 130 0.76 -5.04 6.45
C GLU A 130 0.18 -6.45 6.57
N ASN A 131 -1.10 -6.62 6.24
CA ASN A 131 -1.78 -7.92 6.27
C ASN A 131 -1.14 -8.95 5.34
N VAL A 132 -0.83 -8.56 4.10
CA VAL A 132 -0.12 -9.41 3.14
C VAL A 132 1.27 -9.78 3.67
N SER A 133 1.97 -8.85 4.31
CA SER A 133 3.31 -9.09 4.85
C SER A 133 3.29 -10.08 6.02
N MET A 134 2.28 -10.00 6.90
CA MET A 134 2.07 -10.98 7.96
C MET A 134 1.78 -12.38 7.41
N SER A 135 0.89 -12.48 6.41
CA SER A 135 0.59 -13.76 5.76
C SER A 135 1.83 -14.36 5.07
N LEU A 136 2.64 -13.52 4.42
CA LEU A 136 3.89 -13.95 3.80
C LEU A 136 4.89 -14.47 4.83
N ALA A 137 5.00 -13.82 6.00
CA ALA A 137 5.87 -14.28 7.08
C ALA A 137 5.44 -15.67 7.60
N GLU A 138 4.14 -15.90 7.76
CA GLU A 138 3.59 -17.21 8.14
C GLU A 138 3.90 -18.28 7.09
N LEU A 139 3.72 -17.96 5.81
CA LEU A 139 4.04 -18.87 4.70
C LEU A 139 5.52 -19.24 4.67
N ILE A 140 6.42 -18.27 4.87
CA ILE A 140 7.87 -18.51 4.95
C ILE A 140 8.19 -19.42 6.14
N GLN A 141 7.54 -19.24 7.28
CA GLN A 141 7.73 -20.09 8.44
C GLN A 141 7.29 -21.54 8.17
N ASN A 142 6.18 -21.73 7.46
CA ASN A 142 5.70 -23.05 7.04
C ASN A 142 6.65 -23.71 6.03
N ILE A 143 7.15 -22.97 5.04
CA ILE A 143 8.13 -23.47 4.08
C ILE A 143 9.42 -23.89 4.80
N SER A 144 9.91 -23.09 5.75
CA SER A 144 11.09 -23.43 6.54
C SER A 144 10.91 -24.72 7.34
N ASN A 145 9.72 -24.92 7.93
CA ASN A 145 9.39 -26.15 8.64
C ASN A 145 9.35 -27.36 7.69
N ALA A 146 8.69 -27.23 6.53
CA ALA A 146 8.64 -28.27 5.52
C ALA A 146 10.04 -28.64 4.99
N ALA A 147 10.89 -27.65 4.73
CA ALA A 147 12.27 -27.87 4.29
C ALA A 147 13.10 -28.63 5.34
N ARG A 148 12.93 -28.31 6.63
CA ARG A 148 13.56 -29.06 7.73
C ARG A 148 13.11 -30.52 7.77
N GLN A 149 11.81 -30.77 7.62
CA GLN A 149 11.27 -32.12 7.57
C GLN A 149 11.74 -32.90 6.34
N GLN A 150 11.83 -32.24 5.19
CA GLN A 150 12.35 -32.84 3.95
C GLN A 150 13.84 -33.19 4.09
N SER A 151 14.65 -32.34 4.73
CA SER A 151 16.06 -32.61 5.01
C SER A 151 16.23 -33.83 5.93
N SER A 152 15.44 -33.92 7.00
CA SER A 152 15.43 -35.10 7.88
C SER A 152 15.01 -36.37 7.12
N SER A 153 13.99 -36.29 6.27
CA SER A 153 13.53 -37.42 5.44
C SER A 153 14.62 -37.87 4.46
N ALA A 154 15.34 -36.94 3.85
CA ALA A 154 16.46 -37.24 2.96
C ALA A 154 17.61 -37.95 3.71
N ALA A 155 17.89 -37.56 4.95
CA ALA A 155 18.87 -38.24 5.80
C ALA A 155 18.45 -39.69 6.09
N HIS A 156 17.16 -39.94 6.38
CA HIS A 156 16.64 -41.30 6.53
C HIS A 156 16.78 -42.13 5.25
N ILE A 157 16.42 -41.57 4.09
CA ILE A 157 16.59 -42.24 2.79
C ILE A 157 18.05 -42.61 2.54
N SER A 158 18.97 -41.68 2.80
CA SER A 158 20.41 -41.93 2.66
C SER A 158 20.86 -43.11 3.55
N ASN A 159 20.41 -43.16 4.80
CA ASN A 159 20.71 -44.28 5.69
C ASN A 159 20.12 -45.61 5.17
N THR A 160 18.88 -45.61 4.67
CA THR A 160 18.26 -46.79 4.06
C THR A 160 19.04 -47.26 2.83
N MET A 161 19.59 -46.35 2.02
CA MET A 161 20.43 -46.72 0.87
C MET A 161 21.73 -47.40 1.29
N ASN A 162 22.35 -46.97 2.38
CA ASN A 162 23.52 -47.66 2.94
C ASN A 162 23.17 -49.10 3.38
N VAL A 163 22.02 -49.29 4.03
CA VAL A 163 21.55 -50.63 4.42
C VAL A 163 21.27 -51.51 3.19
N ILE A 164 20.66 -50.96 2.15
CA ILE A 164 20.43 -51.68 0.88
C ILE A 164 21.77 -52.10 0.24
N GLN A 165 22.77 -51.22 0.27
CA GLN A 165 24.10 -51.53 -0.25
C GLN A 165 24.74 -52.70 0.51
N GLU A 166 24.64 -52.72 1.85
CA GLU A 166 25.14 -53.81 2.69
C GLU A 166 24.44 -55.14 2.38
N ILE A 167 23.11 -55.14 2.31
CA ILE A 167 22.31 -56.34 1.96
C ILE A 167 22.68 -56.84 0.56
N THR A 168 22.86 -55.93 -0.40
CA THR A 168 23.24 -56.28 -1.78
C THR A 168 24.62 -56.94 -1.82
N SER A 169 25.59 -56.42 -1.05
CA SER A 169 26.93 -56.99 -0.92
C SER A 169 26.89 -58.39 -0.30
N GLN A 170 26.11 -58.59 0.76
CA GLN A 170 25.93 -59.88 1.41
C GLN A 170 25.24 -60.89 0.47
N THR A 171 24.22 -60.44 -0.27
CA THR A 171 23.50 -61.28 -1.25
C THR A 171 24.42 -61.72 -2.39
N SER A 172 25.23 -60.81 -2.92
CA SER A 172 26.25 -61.13 -3.94
C SER A 172 27.26 -62.17 -3.42
N SER A 173 27.75 -61.97 -2.19
CA SER A 173 28.68 -62.93 -1.55
C SER A 173 28.05 -64.30 -1.35
N GLY A 174 26.80 -64.37 -0.86
CA GLY A 174 26.04 -65.61 -0.69
C GLY A 174 25.75 -66.31 -2.01
N THR A 175 25.47 -65.55 -3.07
CA THR A 175 25.28 -66.08 -4.43
C THR A 175 26.58 -66.71 -4.96
N ASN A 176 27.72 -66.05 -4.75
CA ASN A 176 29.02 -66.60 -5.14
C ASN A 176 29.37 -67.88 -4.37
N ALA A 177 29.09 -67.91 -3.07
CA ALA A 177 29.25 -69.13 -2.25
C ALA A 177 28.36 -70.27 -2.76
N THR A 178 27.11 -69.98 -3.10
CA THR A 178 26.15 -70.95 -3.65
C THR A 178 26.63 -71.48 -5.01
N ALA A 179 27.11 -70.62 -5.91
CA ALA A 179 27.67 -71.02 -7.20
C ALA A 179 28.87 -71.96 -7.03
N LYS A 180 29.75 -71.67 -6.05
CA LYS A 180 30.89 -72.54 -5.72
C LYS A 180 30.42 -73.91 -5.21
N SER A 181 29.45 -73.95 -4.30
CA SER A 181 28.86 -75.21 -3.82
C SER A 181 28.22 -76.03 -4.95
N ILE A 182 27.52 -75.38 -5.88
CA ILE A 182 26.96 -76.04 -7.07
C ILE A 182 28.08 -76.61 -7.95
N GLY A 183 29.18 -75.87 -8.16
CA GLY A 183 30.36 -76.35 -8.88
C GLY A 183 30.94 -77.62 -8.25
N ASN A 184 31.15 -77.61 -6.93
CA ASN A 184 31.63 -78.79 -6.19
C ASN A 184 30.66 -79.98 -6.29
N LEU A 185 29.34 -79.74 -6.21
CA LEU A 185 28.33 -80.79 -6.38
C LEU A 185 28.38 -81.41 -7.78
N ALA A 186 28.58 -80.59 -8.82
CA ALA A 186 28.72 -81.06 -10.19
C ALA A 186 29.99 -81.91 -10.39
N GLU A 187 31.10 -81.52 -9.76
CA GLU A 187 32.35 -82.27 -9.75
C GLU A 187 32.17 -83.64 -9.08
N MET A 188 31.65 -83.68 -7.85
CA MET A 188 31.35 -84.94 -7.13
C MET A 188 30.40 -85.84 -7.93
N ALA A 189 29.36 -85.27 -8.55
CA ALA A 189 28.45 -86.04 -9.41
C ALA A 189 29.17 -86.63 -10.63
N SER A 190 30.15 -85.91 -11.18
CA SER A 190 31.00 -86.40 -12.27
C SER A 190 31.96 -87.51 -11.82
N GLU A 191 32.58 -87.37 -10.66
CA GLU A 191 33.44 -88.39 -10.05
C GLU A 191 32.65 -89.67 -9.76
N LEU A 192 31.48 -89.56 -9.12
CA LEU A 192 30.59 -90.70 -8.89
C LEU A 192 30.23 -91.40 -10.20
N ARG A 193 29.87 -90.64 -11.24
CA ARG A 193 29.59 -91.19 -12.58
C ARG A 193 30.80 -91.93 -13.16
N SER A 194 32.01 -91.39 -12.99
CA SER A 194 33.25 -92.02 -13.44
C SER A 194 33.54 -93.32 -12.67
N SER A 195 33.40 -93.31 -11.34
CA SER A 195 33.59 -94.48 -10.48
C SER A 195 32.63 -95.63 -10.82
N VAL A 196 31.40 -95.33 -11.23
CA VAL A 196 30.44 -96.36 -11.66
C VAL A 196 30.60 -96.79 -13.12
N ALA A 197 31.29 -96.02 -13.97
CA ALA A 197 31.46 -96.33 -15.40
C ALA A 197 32.32 -97.59 -15.66
N GLY A 198 33.18 -97.97 -14.70
CA GLY A 198 33.95 -99.20 -14.77
C GLY A 198 33.13 -100.47 -14.47
N PHE A 199 31.93 -100.34 -13.91
CA PHE A 199 31.00 -101.45 -13.72
C PHE A 199 30.20 -101.65 -15.00
N THR A 200 30.90 -102.07 -16.05
CA THR A 200 30.26 -102.60 -17.25
C THR A 200 29.83 -104.03 -16.95
N LEU A 201 28.61 -104.38 -17.36
CA LEU A 201 28.16 -105.76 -17.33
C LEU A 201 29.11 -106.57 -18.23
N PRO A 202 29.46 -107.82 -17.86
CA PRO A 202 30.21 -108.69 -18.75
C PRO A 202 29.51 -108.70 -20.12
N GLU A 203 30.26 -108.57 -21.21
CA GLU A 203 29.72 -108.97 -22.51
C GLU A 203 29.28 -110.43 -22.36
N GLU A 204 27.96 -110.65 -22.37
CA GLU A 204 27.40 -111.99 -22.43
C GLU A 204 27.98 -112.65 -23.69
N ASP A 205 28.86 -113.63 -23.49
CA ASP A 205 28.99 -114.71 -24.45
C ASP A 205 27.56 -115.19 -24.70
N MET A 206 27.03 -114.88 -25.89
CA MET A 206 25.73 -115.37 -26.33
C MET A 206 25.79 -116.89 -26.42
N ILE A 207 25.52 -117.55 -25.30
CA ILE A 207 25.22 -118.98 -25.27
C ILE A 207 23.79 -119.11 -25.76
N ASP A 208 23.69 -119.61 -26.99
CA ASP A 208 22.48 -120.09 -27.64
C ASP A 208 21.76 -121.08 -26.72
N TYR A 209 20.61 -120.66 -26.19
CA TYR A 209 19.62 -121.55 -25.61
C TYR A 209 18.29 -121.36 -26.33
N THR A 210 17.95 -122.41 -27.07
CA THR A 210 16.66 -122.68 -27.68
C THR A 210 15.61 -123.09 -26.63
N GLU A 211 14.35 -122.85 -26.98
CA GLU A 211 13.10 -123.40 -26.40
C GLU A 211 12.64 -122.83 -25.03
N GLU A 212 11.35 -122.61 -24.72
CA GLU A 212 10.07 -122.75 -25.43
C GLU A 212 9.00 -121.97 -24.64
N GLU A 213 7.86 -121.73 -25.28
CA GLU A 213 6.64 -121.07 -24.83
C GLU A 213 6.21 -121.31 -23.37
N ASN A 214 5.66 -120.28 -22.71
CA ASN A 214 4.21 -120.29 -22.45
C ASN A 214 3.64 -118.90 -22.13
N SER A 215 2.56 -118.59 -22.83
CA SER A 215 1.60 -117.53 -22.56
C SER A 215 1.07 -117.57 -21.12
N ASN A 216 0.89 -116.41 -20.47
CA ASN A 216 -0.44 -115.81 -20.30
C ASN A 216 -0.37 -114.49 -19.47
N VAL A 217 -1.03 -113.49 -20.01
CA VAL A 217 -1.33 -112.10 -19.56
C VAL A 217 -2.51 -112.15 -18.54
N PRO A 218 -3.12 -111.09 -17.90
CA PRO A 218 -2.93 -109.61 -17.81
C PRO A 218 -2.78 -109.08 -16.34
N VAL A 219 -2.51 -107.83 -15.96
CA VAL A 219 -2.91 -106.43 -16.33
C VAL A 219 -4.40 -106.08 -16.16
N VAL A 220 -4.73 -105.53 -14.99
CA VAL A 220 -5.96 -104.75 -14.72
C VAL A 220 -5.47 -103.50 -13.99
N GLY A 221 -5.82 -102.26 -14.30
CA GLY A 221 -6.82 -101.65 -15.16
C GLY A 221 -7.02 -100.24 -14.60
#